data_AF-A0A7L6CLX1-F1
#
_entry.id   AF-A0A7L6CLX1-F1
#
_cell.length_a   1.000
_cell.length_b   1.000
_cell.length_c   1.000
_cell.angle_alpha   90.00
_cell.angle_beta   90.00
_cell.angle_gamma   90.00
#
_symmetry.space_group_name_H-M   'P 1'
#
loop_
_entity.id
_entity.type
_entity.pdbx_description
1 polymer ?
#
loop_
_entity_poly.entity_id
_entity_poly.type
_entity_poly.pdbx_seq_one_letter_code
_entity_poly.pdbx_strand_id
1 'polypeptide(L)'
;MEFGMKRVMASVQAIAVLDTIYSGAPVTLAAVSKESKLSVSYLEQIFKQLRRGKLVTSHKGPGGGYVPREGDISVSEVIRAVSKVPANTAFDPVLVALDSVLVSQLKRSDSPQ
;
A
#
# COMPACT_ATOMS: atom_id res chain seq x y z
N MET A 1 7.48 -18.39 -9.14
CA MET A 1 6.71 -17.14 -8.97
C MET A 1 5.47 -17.46 -8.12
N GLU A 2 5.51 -17.16 -6.82
CA GLU A 2 4.58 -17.68 -5.81
C GLU A 2 4.03 -16.52 -4.92
N PHE A 3 3.46 -15.47 -5.52
CA PHE A 3 3.21 -14.21 -4.78
C PHE A 3 1.85 -13.58 -5.07
N GLY A 4 0.76 -14.31 -4.80
CA GLY A 4 -0.58 -13.72 -4.66
C GLY A 4 -0.71 -12.99 -3.32
N MET A 5 -0.83 -13.77 -2.24
CA MET A 5 -1.10 -13.22 -0.90
C MET A 5 0.09 -12.46 -0.29
N LYS A 6 1.33 -12.95 -0.46
CA LYS A 6 2.51 -12.26 0.08
C LYS A 6 2.73 -10.87 -0.55
N ARG A 7 2.34 -10.67 -1.81
CA ARG A 7 2.35 -9.34 -2.44
C ARG A 7 1.27 -8.42 -1.87
N VAL A 8 0.08 -8.96 -1.61
CA VAL A 8 -1.00 -8.21 -0.96
C VAL A 8 -0.55 -7.70 0.40
N MET A 9 -0.04 -8.59 1.25
CA MET A 9 0.45 -8.21 2.60
C MET A 9 1.56 -7.16 2.52
N ALA A 10 2.55 -7.35 1.65
CA ALA A 10 3.63 -6.38 1.45
C ALA A 10 3.11 -5.02 0.96
N SER A 11 2.06 -5.00 0.13
CA SER A 11 1.47 -3.76 -0.38
C SER A 11 0.68 -3.01 0.68
N VAL A 12 -0.07 -3.73 1.52
CA VAL A 12 -0.78 -3.16 2.68
C VAL A 12 0.23 -2.57 3.66
N GLN A 13 1.29 -3.32 3.99
CA GLN A 13 2.38 -2.85 4.85
C GLN A 13 3.06 -1.61 4.27
N ALA A 14 3.32 -1.59 2.96
CA ALA A 14 3.99 -0.48 2.30
C ALA A 14 3.15 0.81 2.31
N ILE A 15 1.82 0.72 2.10
CA ILE A 15 0.92 1.88 2.25
C ILE A 15 0.85 2.31 3.71
N ALA A 16 0.75 1.38 4.66
CA ALA A 16 0.73 1.72 6.08
C ALA A 16 2.00 2.49 6.46
N VAL A 17 3.18 1.99 6.08
CA VAL A 17 4.45 2.66 6.31
C VAL A 17 4.50 4.03 5.66
N LEU A 18 4.12 4.15 4.38
CA LEU A 18 4.07 5.43 3.67
C LEU A 18 3.22 6.45 4.43
N ASP A 19 2.01 6.05 4.82
CA ASP A 19 1.07 6.88 5.56
C ASP A 19 1.59 7.29 6.95
N THR A 20 2.41 6.44 7.60
CA THR A 20 3.03 6.77 8.90
C THR A 20 4.09 7.86 8.76
N ILE A 21 4.94 7.73 7.75
CA ILE A 21 6.13 8.58 7.62
C ILE A 21 5.89 9.78 6.70
N TYR A 22 4.71 9.86 6.09
CA TYR A 22 4.29 11.01 5.30
C TYR A 22 3.94 12.19 6.20
N SER A 23 4.63 13.31 5.99
CA SER A 23 4.48 14.55 6.78
C SER A 23 4.20 15.78 5.90
N GLY A 24 3.54 15.57 4.75
CA GLY A 24 3.24 16.63 3.79
C GLY A 24 4.23 16.75 2.62
N ALA A 25 5.32 15.97 2.62
CA ALA A 25 6.32 15.95 1.54
C ALA A 25 6.45 14.56 0.90
N PRO A 26 6.86 14.45 -0.39
CA PRO A 26 7.08 13.15 -1.03
C PRO A 26 8.05 12.25 -0.26
N VAL A 27 7.69 10.98 -0.09
CA VAL A 27 8.47 9.98 0.63
C VAL A 27 9.20 9.08 -0.37
N THR A 28 10.50 8.89 -0.21
CA THR A 28 11.30 8.04 -1.10
C THR A 28 11.01 6.56 -0.86
N LEU A 29 11.17 5.71 -1.90
CA LEU A 29 11.10 4.26 -1.73
C LEU A 29 12.21 3.72 -0.83
N ALA A 30 13.35 4.43 -0.72
CA ALA A 30 14.41 4.09 0.24
C ALA A 30 13.94 4.26 1.69
N ALA A 31 13.21 5.33 2.00
CA ALA A 31 12.61 5.53 3.32
C ALA A 31 11.57 4.45 3.63
N VAL A 32 10.67 4.15 2.68
CA VAL A 32 9.69 3.05 2.85
C VAL A 32 10.39 1.70 2.99
N SER A 33 11.47 1.46 2.25
CA SER A 33 12.29 0.23 2.33
C SER A 33 12.87 0.03 3.71
N LYS A 34 13.44 1.09 4.30
CA LYS A 34 14.03 1.06 5.64
C LYS A 34 13.00 0.64 6.70
N GLU A 35 11.82 1.24 6.67
CA GLU A 35 10.79 1.00 7.69
C GLU A 35 10.02 -0.32 7.46
N SER A 36 9.72 -0.67 6.20
CA SER A 36 8.99 -1.90 5.87
C SER A 36 9.87 -3.16 5.81
N LYS A 37 11.20 -3.00 5.78
CA LYS A 37 12.17 -4.10 5.54
C LYS A 37 11.95 -4.81 4.20
N LEU A 38 11.30 -4.15 3.24
CA LEU A 38 11.12 -4.63 1.87
C LEU A 38 12.22 -4.02 0.98
N SER A 39 12.71 -4.77 0.00
CA SER A 39 13.71 -4.24 -0.93
C SER A 39 13.14 -3.12 -1.79
N VAL A 40 13.96 -2.11 -2.13
CA VAL A 40 13.57 -0.99 -3.00
C VAL A 40 13.01 -1.49 -4.33
N SER A 41 13.67 -2.46 -4.97
CA SER A 41 13.20 -3.01 -6.26
C SER A 41 11.82 -3.67 -6.15
N TYR A 42 11.50 -4.30 -5.01
CA TYR A 42 10.17 -4.86 -4.82
C TYR A 42 9.13 -3.77 -4.58
N LEU A 43 9.49 -2.74 -3.82
CA LEU A 43 8.64 -1.57 -3.62
C LEU A 43 8.37 -0.84 -4.94
N GLU A 44 9.34 -0.74 -5.86
CA GLU A 44 9.11 -0.16 -7.19
C GLU A 44 7.99 -0.89 -7.95
N GLN A 45 7.95 -2.22 -7.87
CA GLN A 45 6.89 -3.03 -8.49
C GLN A 45 5.53 -2.78 -7.84
N ILE A 46 5.50 -2.76 -6.50
CA ILE A 46 4.29 -2.49 -5.71
C ILE A 46 3.76 -1.09 -6.00
N PHE A 47 4.59 -0.06 -5.89
CA PHE A 47 4.21 1.34 -6.05
C PHE A 47 3.82 1.69 -7.49
N LYS A 48 4.37 0.98 -8.49
CA LYS A 48 3.86 1.08 -9.87
C LYS A 48 2.39 0.67 -9.96
N GLN A 49 1.98 -0.38 -9.26
CA GLN A 49 0.60 -0.86 -9.25
C GLN A 49 -0.31 0.03 -8.41
N LEU A 50 0.14 0.45 -7.21
CA LEU A 50 -0.59 1.39 -6.36
C LEU A 50 -0.84 2.73 -7.06
N ARG A 51 0.16 3.24 -7.80
CA ARG A 51 0.02 4.47 -8.61
C ARG A 51 -1.01 4.31 -9.71
N ARG A 52 -1.01 3.16 -10.41
CA ARG A 52 -2.05 2.87 -11.43
C ARG A 52 -3.45 2.79 -10.81
N GLY A 53 -3.56 2.27 -9.59
CA GLY A 53 -4.77 2.26 -8.78
C GLY A 53 -5.14 3.60 -8.13
N LYS A 54 -4.38 4.68 -8.40
CA LYS A 54 -4.60 6.03 -7.84
C LYS A 54 -4.56 6.10 -6.31
N LEU A 55 -3.88 5.15 -5.66
CA LEU A 55 -3.69 5.14 -4.20
C LEU A 55 -2.47 5.97 -3.76
N VAL A 56 -1.58 6.26 -4.70
CA VAL A 56 -0.41 7.12 -4.51
C VAL A 56 -0.15 7.96 -5.76
N THR A 57 0.47 9.11 -5.59
CA THR A 57 1.06 9.91 -6.68
C THR A 57 2.58 9.88 -6.59
N SER A 58 3.27 10.12 -7.71
CA SER A 58 4.74 10.13 -7.77
C SER A 58 5.26 11.49 -8.22
N HIS A 59 6.24 12.03 -7.51
CA HIS A 59 6.98 13.23 -7.85
C HIS A 59 8.40 12.86 -8.29
N LYS A 60 8.85 13.39 -9.43
CA LYS A 60 10.20 13.13 -9.98
C LYS A 60 11.18 14.23 -9.56
N GLY A 61 12.48 13.92 -9.64
CA GLY A 61 13.56 14.88 -9.39
C GLY A 61 14.14 14.80 -7.98
N PRO A 62 15.12 15.66 -7.63
CA PRO A 62 15.66 15.77 -6.28
C PRO A 62 14.55 16.05 -5.27
N GLY A 63 14.50 15.29 -4.18
CA GLY A 63 13.40 15.37 -3.19
C GLY A 63 12.08 14.75 -3.66
N GLY A 64 12.06 14.06 -4.81
CA GLY A 64 10.92 13.31 -5.30
C GLY A 64 10.63 12.04 -4.49
N GLY A 65 9.54 11.37 -4.83
CA GLY A 65 9.05 10.22 -4.07
C GLY A 65 7.58 9.96 -4.33
N TYR A 66 6.93 9.35 -3.36
CA TYR A 66 5.51 9.05 -3.41
C TYR A 66 4.74 9.79 -2.31
N VAL A 67 3.52 10.18 -2.65
CA VAL A 67 2.57 10.83 -1.74
C VAL A 67 1.33 9.94 -1.71
N PRO A 68 0.80 9.57 -0.53
CA PRO A 68 -0.45 8.82 -0.44
C PRO A 68 -1.61 9.65 -0.99
N ARG A 69 -2.66 8.98 -1.48
CA ARG A 69 -3.92 9.66 -1.81
C ARG A 69 -4.47 10.35 -0.55
N GLU A 70 -5.04 11.53 -0.70
CA GLU A 70 -5.81 12.17 0.38
C GLU A 70 -7.03 11.33 0.79
N GLY A 71 -7.32 11.31 2.09
CA GLY A 71 -8.38 10.51 2.68
C GLY A 71 -7.97 9.06 2.97
N ASP A 72 -8.90 8.31 3.55
CA ASP A 72 -8.63 6.95 3.99
C ASP A 72 -8.45 5.99 2.82
N ILE A 73 -7.47 5.08 2.92
CA ILE A 73 -7.26 3.97 1.98
C ILE A 73 -7.69 2.67 2.65
N SER A 74 -8.63 1.97 2.04
CA SER A 74 -9.09 0.65 2.51
C SER A 74 -8.16 -0.49 2.08
N VAL A 75 -8.20 -1.60 2.81
CA VAL A 75 -7.45 -2.81 2.46
C VAL A 75 -7.93 -3.39 1.13
N SER A 76 -9.24 -3.33 0.85
CA SER A 76 -9.81 -3.82 -0.41
C SER A 76 -9.28 -3.04 -1.62
N GLU A 77 -9.13 -1.72 -1.52
CA GLU A 77 -8.53 -0.88 -2.57
C GLU A 77 -7.10 -1.31 -2.88
N VAL A 78 -6.29 -1.56 -1.85
CA VAL A 78 -4.92 -2.07 -2.02
C VAL A 78 -4.94 -3.41 -2.74
N ILE A 79 -5.79 -4.34 -2.32
CA ILE A 79 -5.92 -5.67 -2.95
C ILE A 79 -6.30 -5.52 -4.43
N ARG A 80 -7.30 -4.69 -4.75
CA ARG A 80 -7.75 -4.43 -6.13
C ARG A 80 -6.64 -3.81 -6.98
N ALA A 81 -5.79 -2.95 -6.40
CA ALA A 81 -4.69 -2.32 -7.12
C ALA A 81 -3.55 -3.30 -7.45
N VAL A 82 -3.23 -4.22 -6.53
CA VAL A 82 -2.03 -5.07 -6.64
C VAL A 82 -2.32 -6.51 -7.06
N SER A 83 -3.59 -6.94 -7.04
CA SER A 83 -4.03 -8.26 -7.47
C SER A 83 -4.87 -8.18 -8.74
N LYS A 84 -4.82 -9.25 -9.54
CA LYS A 84 -5.78 -9.46 -10.63
C LYS A 84 -6.89 -10.34 -10.08
N VAL A 85 -7.88 -9.75 -9.40
CA VAL A 85 -9.09 -10.48 -9.03
C VAL A 85 -10.05 -10.40 -10.22
N PRO A 86 -10.43 -11.52 -10.85
CA PRO A 86 -11.45 -11.53 -11.90
C PRO A 86 -12.76 -10.93 -11.40
N ALA A 87 -13.57 -10.34 -12.28
CA ALA A 87 -14.94 -9.97 -11.92
C ALA A 87 -15.77 -11.26 -11.72
N ASN A 88 -16.69 -11.26 -10.75
CA ASN A 88 -17.58 -12.38 -10.39
C ASN A 88 -16.85 -13.58 -9.77
N THR A 89 -16.08 -13.34 -8.72
CA THR A 89 -15.42 -14.42 -7.96
C THR A 89 -16.16 -14.71 -6.67
N ALA A 90 -16.02 -15.94 -6.15
CA ALA A 90 -16.41 -16.26 -4.78
C ALA A 90 -15.69 -15.42 -3.71
N PHE A 91 -14.71 -14.60 -4.12
CA PHE A 91 -13.92 -13.73 -3.25
C PHE A 91 -14.50 -12.32 -3.10
N ASP A 92 -15.52 -11.95 -3.88
CA ASP A 92 -16.15 -10.63 -3.82
C ASP A 92 -16.69 -10.28 -2.41
N PRO A 93 -17.38 -11.19 -1.67
CA PRO A 93 -17.82 -10.91 -0.31
C PRO A 93 -16.67 -10.58 0.65
N VAL A 94 -15.50 -11.19 0.46
CA VAL A 94 -14.29 -10.90 1.26
C VAL A 94 -13.80 -9.49 0.96
N LEU A 95 -13.77 -9.08 -0.31
CA LEU A 95 -13.37 -7.72 -0.67
C LEU A 95 -14.34 -6.68 -0.12
N VAL A 96 -15.66 -6.94 -0.18
CA VAL A 96 -16.68 -6.05 0.39
C VAL A 96 -16.50 -5.93 1.90
N ALA A 97 -16.25 -7.02 2.61
CA ALA A 97 -15.98 -6.98 4.05
C ALA A 97 -14.72 -6.17 4.39
N LEU A 98 -13.76 -6.08 3.46
CA LEU A 98 -12.53 -5.31 3.64
C LEU A 98 -12.65 -3.84 3.23
N ASP A 99 -13.77 -3.40 2.65
CA ASP A 99 -13.99 -1.99 2.27
C ASP A 99 -14.00 -1.08 3.51
N SER A 100 -14.46 -1.57 4.67
CA SER A 100 -14.48 -0.82 5.93
C SER A 100 -13.19 -0.91 6.74
N VAL A 101 -12.22 -1.75 6.31
CA VAL A 101 -10.95 -1.93 7.02
C VAL A 101 -9.94 -0.96 6.44
N LEU A 102 -9.60 0.07 7.22
CA LEU A 102 -8.67 1.11 6.77
C LEU A 102 -7.22 0.69 7.05
N VAL A 103 -6.31 0.99 6.13
CA VAL A 103 -4.89 0.69 6.32
C VAL A 103 -4.30 1.42 7.55
N SER A 104 -4.81 2.61 7.86
CA SER A 104 -4.44 3.38 9.06
C SER A 104 -4.79 2.68 10.38
N GLN A 105 -5.84 1.85 10.41
CA GLN A 105 -6.27 1.11 11.59
C GLN A 105 -5.33 -0.04 11.95
N LEU A 106 -4.65 -0.63 10.96
CA LEU A 106 -3.79 -1.79 11.16
C LEU A 106 -2.55 -1.49 12.03
N LYS A 107 -2.20 -0.20 12.18
CA LYS A 107 -1.09 0.28 12.99
C LYS A 107 -1.36 0.24 14.50
N ARG A 108 -2.63 0.27 14.93
CA ARG A 108 -2.99 0.32 16.37
C ARG A 108 -2.67 -0.98 17.13
N SER A 109 -2.30 -2.04 16.44
CA SER A 109 -2.03 -3.36 17.03
C SER A 109 -0.69 -3.47 17.77
N ASP A 110 0.26 -2.56 17.49
CA ASP A 110 1.65 -2.64 17.99
C ASP A 110 2.00 -1.54 19.00
N SER A 111 1.03 -1.02 19.77
CA SER A 111 1.36 -0.26 20.97
C SER A 111 1.56 -1.23 22.14
N PRO A 112 2.79 -1.44 22.65
CA PRO A 112 2.94 -1.92 24.00
C PRO A 112 2.39 -0.82 24.91
N GLN A 113 1.44 -1.17 25.78
CA GLN A 113 1.26 -0.41 27.01
C GLN A 113 2.56 -0.44 27.82
#